data_AF-A0A386C9I2-F1
#
_entry.id   AF-A0A386C9I2-F1
#
_cell.length_a   1.000
_cell.length_b   1.000
_cell.length_c   1.000
_cell.angle_alpha   90.00
_cell.angle_beta   90.00
_cell.angle_gamma   90.00
#
_symmetry.space_group_name_H-M   'P 1'
#
loop_
_entity.id
_entity.type
_entity.pdbx_description
1 polymer ?
#
loop_
_entity_poly.entity_id
_entity_poly.type
_entity_poly.pdbx_seq_one_letter_code
_entity_poly.pdbx_strand_id
1 'polypeptide(L)'
;SVVDASGLPVWRRMLGAGRAHPLAVAIVAFFVAYCTLSALTRDADLGSEGAYLASLSHDERDAMRWVSDNTPPASRFFVVPEDGWPADRVAEWFPVLARRMSVATVQGREWLPNGNFARYNALYPKALACGGRDAQCLDKWSDAPEMAFSHVFIPKSPAGACCRPLSASLR
;
A
#
# COMPACT_ATOMS: atom_id res chain seq x y z
N SER A 1 42.96 -48.91 -1.39
CA SER A 1 42.67 -47.87 -0.40
C SER A 1 43.97 -47.29 0.09
N VAL A 2 44.23 -45.99 -0.10
CA VAL A 2 45.50 -45.38 0.34
C VAL A 2 45.44 -45.11 1.84
N VAL A 3 46.43 -45.62 2.58
CA VAL A 3 46.54 -45.60 4.05
C VAL A 3 47.85 -44.88 4.39
N ASP A 4 47.88 -44.04 5.45
CA ASP A 4 49.10 -43.34 5.83
C ASP A 4 50.05 -44.21 6.68
N ALA A 5 51.23 -43.67 7.02
CA ALA A 5 52.28 -44.38 7.75
C ALA A 5 51.89 -44.85 9.17
N SER A 6 50.73 -44.43 9.69
CA SER A 6 50.18 -44.90 10.96
C SER A 6 49.00 -45.86 10.79
N GLY A 7 48.74 -46.34 9.57
CA GLY A 7 47.72 -47.36 9.30
C GLY A 7 46.28 -46.82 9.26
N LEU A 8 46.09 -45.50 9.20
CA LEU A 8 44.77 -44.88 9.10
C LEU A 8 44.43 -44.48 7.65
N PRO A 9 43.18 -44.64 7.21
CA PRO A 9 42.79 -44.26 5.86
C PRO A 9 42.89 -42.74 5.65
N VAL A 10 43.53 -42.32 4.55
CA VAL A 10 43.90 -40.92 4.25
C VAL A 10 42.70 -39.97 4.21
N TRP A 11 41.49 -40.46 3.87
CA TRP A 11 40.27 -39.64 3.88
C TRP A 11 39.93 -39.07 5.27
N ARG A 12 40.41 -39.69 6.35
CA ARG A 12 40.23 -39.21 7.72
C ARG A 12 41.00 -37.90 8.00
N ARG A 13 42.01 -37.55 7.19
CA ARG A 13 42.68 -36.24 7.22
C ARG A 13 41.95 -35.17 6.40
N MET A 14 41.22 -35.56 5.35
CA MET A 14 40.42 -34.62 4.54
C MET A 14 39.14 -34.16 5.27
N LEU A 15 38.62 -34.99 6.18
CA LEU A 15 37.62 -34.61 7.17
C LEU A 15 38.27 -34.05 8.45
N GLY A 16 39.41 -33.39 8.32
CA GLY A 16 40.00 -32.58 9.38
C GLY A 16 38.94 -31.60 9.85
N ALA A 17 38.49 -31.79 11.10
CA ALA A 17 37.46 -30.99 11.75
C ALA A 17 37.73 -29.52 11.50
N GLY A 18 36.97 -28.91 10.58
CA GLY A 18 36.87 -27.47 10.49
C GLY A 18 36.36 -27.03 11.85
N ARG A 19 37.25 -26.58 12.73
CA ARG A 19 36.86 -25.98 14.00
C ARG A 19 35.99 -24.81 13.61
N ALA A 20 34.67 -24.98 13.73
CA ALA A 20 33.76 -23.87 13.58
C ALA A 20 34.24 -22.81 14.57
N HIS A 21 34.70 -21.67 14.05
CA HIS A 21 35.21 -20.61 14.90
C HIS A 21 34.06 -20.22 15.83
N PRO A 22 34.21 -20.29 17.17
CA PRO A 22 33.09 -20.09 18.10
C PRO A 22 32.44 -18.71 17.89
N LEU A 23 33.23 -17.73 17.46
CA LEU A 23 32.76 -16.42 17.03
C LEU A 23 31.86 -16.47 15.79
N ALA A 24 32.22 -17.24 14.77
CA ALA A 24 31.40 -17.40 13.56
C ALA A 24 30.06 -18.09 13.88
N VAL A 25 30.08 -19.11 14.74
CA VAL A 25 28.84 -19.78 15.20
C VAL A 25 27.97 -18.81 15.99
N ALA A 26 28.54 -18.02 16.89
CA ALA A 26 27.80 -17.03 17.66
C ALA A 26 27.20 -15.92 16.77
N ILE A 27 27.94 -15.44 15.76
CA ILE A 27 27.45 -14.45 14.79
C ILE A 27 26.28 -15.01 13.99
N VAL A 28 26.41 -16.23 13.45
CA VAL A 28 25.31 -16.86 12.70
C VAL A 28 24.11 -17.10 13.62
N ALA A 29 24.31 -17.60 14.83
CA ALA A 29 23.24 -17.80 15.79
C ALA A 29 22.53 -16.49 16.16
N PHE A 30 23.27 -15.39 16.32
CA PHE A 30 22.71 -14.06 16.54
C PHE A 30 21.85 -13.61 15.36
N PHE A 31 22.35 -13.71 14.12
CA PHE A 31 21.55 -13.34 12.94
C PHE A 31 20.30 -14.21 12.79
N VAL A 32 20.41 -15.52 13.01
CA VAL A 32 19.26 -16.43 12.95
C VAL A 32 18.23 -16.08 14.03
N ALA A 33 18.68 -15.86 15.27
CA ALA A 33 17.80 -15.46 16.37
C ALA A 33 17.14 -14.10 16.10
N TYR A 34 17.92 -13.12 15.62
CA TYR A 34 17.43 -11.80 15.24
C TYR A 34 16.38 -11.89 14.12
N CYS A 35 16.68 -12.57 13.02
CA CYS A 35 15.74 -12.73 11.91
C CYS A 35 14.48 -13.48 12.34
N THR A 36 14.61 -14.52 13.17
CA THR A 36 13.46 -15.29 13.67
C THR A 36 12.59 -14.42 14.59
N LEU A 37 13.21 -13.68 15.51
CA LEU A 37 12.50 -12.76 16.39
C LEU A 37 11.80 -11.66 15.58
N SER A 38 12.51 -11.01 14.64
CA SER A 38 11.93 -10.01 13.74
C SER A 38 10.80 -10.56 12.86
N ALA A 39 10.85 -11.84 12.46
CA ALA A 39 9.78 -12.47 11.72
C ALA A 39 8.55 -12.74 12.60
N LEU A 40 8.75 -13.14 13.85
CA LEU A 40 7.66 -13.42 14.81
C LEU A 40 7.02 -12.16 15.38
N THR A 41 7.76 -11.05 15.48
CA THR A 41 7.26 -9.77 15.99
C THR A 41 6.80 -8.82 14.89
N ARG A 42 6.74 -9.27 13.63
CA ARG A 42 6.31 -8.43 12.51
C ARG A 42 4.78 -8.33 12.53
N ASP A 43 4.26 -7.26 13.08
CA ASP A 43 2.90 -6.83 12.78
C ASP A 43 2.85 -6.41 11.32
N ALA A 44 1.99 -7.07 10.52
CA ALA A 44 1.79 -6.72 9.12
C ALA A 44 1.36 -5.24 8.96
N ASP A 45 0.72 -4.68 9.99
CA ASP A 45 0.21 -3.31 10.06
C ASP A 45 1.26 -2.25 10.40
N LEU A 46 2.46 -2.61 10.86
CA LEU A 46 3.53 -1.65 11.18
C LEU A 46 4.32 -1.26 9.93
N GLY A 47 3.67 -0.53 9.02
CA GLY A 47 4.32 0.17 7.90
C GLY A 47 5.14 -0.72 6.95
N SER A 48 4.90 -2.03 6.98
CA SER A 48 5.55 -2.99 6.09
C SER A 48 4.96 -2.85 4.69
N GLU A 49 5.73 -3.16 3.64
CA GLU A 49 5.22 -3.19 2.26
C GLU A 49 3.95 -4.06 2.15
N GLY A 50 3.82 -5.10 2.99
CA GLY A 50 2.64 -5.96 3.04
C GLY A 50 1.33 -5.25 3.42
N ALA A 51 1.39 -4.15 4.19
CA ALA A 51 0.21 -3.34 4.51
C ALA A 51 -0.34 -2.61 3.27
N TYR A 52 0.57 -2.18 2.39
CA TYR A 52 0.24 -1.44 1.17
C TYR A 52 -0.01 -2.37 -0.04
N LEU A 53 0.66 -3.52 -0.07
CA LEU A 53 0.49 -4.58 -1.07
C LEU A 53 -0.69 -5.50 -0.75
N ALA A 54 -1.76 -4.94 -0.20
CA ALA A 54 -3.01 -5.64 0.05
C ALA A 54 -3.95 -5.48 -1.16
N SER A 55 -4.61 -6.56 -1.56
CA SER A 55 -5.67 -6.48 -2.57
C SER A 55 -6.87 -5.71 -2.02
N LEU A 56 -7.68 -5.11 -2.91
CA LEU A 56 -8.99 -4.59 -2.52
C LEU A 56 -9.82 -5.65 -1.79
N SER A 57 -10.62 -5.24 -0.81
CA SER A 57 -11.59 -6.12 -0.17
C SER A 57 -12.75 -6.48 -1.11
N HIS A 58 -13.56 -7.47 -0.72
CA HIS A 58 -14.78 -7.79 -1.47
C HIS A 58 -15.77 -6.61 -1.45
N ASP A 59 -15.96 -5.99 -0.28
CA ASP A 59 -16.84 -4.84 -0.08
C ASP A 59 -16.44 -3.63 -0.92
N GLU A 60 -15.14 -3.34 -1.05
CA GLU A 60 -14.64 -2.26 -1.90
C GLU A 60 -14.96 -2.50 -3.37
N ARG A 61 -14.74 -3.73 -3.86
CA ARG A 61 -15.06 -4.10 -5.25
C ARG A 61 -16.56 -4.06 -5.51
N ASP A 62 -17.37 -4.51 -4.56
CA ASP A 62 -18.83 -4.49 -4.68
C ASP A 62 -19.37 -3.05 -4.66
N ALA A 63 -18.80 -2.17 -3.84
CA ALA A 63 -19.14 -0.75 -3.83
C ALA A 63 -18.79 -0.07 -5.16
N MET A 64 -17.61 -0.35 -5.73
CA MET A 64 -17.24 0.15 -7.06
C MET A 64 -18.16 -0.39 -8.16
N ARG A 65 -18.54 -1.68 -8.10
CA ARG A 65 -19.51 -2.26 -9.02
C ARG A 65 -20.88 -1.58 -8.90
N TRP A 66 -21.34 -1.35 -7.67
CA TRP A 66 -22.58 -0.61 -7.44
C TRP A 66 -22.53 0.79 -8.08
N VAL A 67 -21.40 1.52 -7.94
CA VAL A 67 -21.22 2.82 -8.61
C VAL A 67 -21.33 2.71 -10.13
N SER A 68 -20.67 1.71 -10.72
CA SER A 68 -20.72 1.42 -12.16
C SER A 68 -22.16 1.23 -12.65
N ASP A 69 -22.99 0.59 -11.85
CA ASP A 69 -24.32 0.14 -12.28
C ASP A 69 -25.43 1.16 -11.93
N ASN A 70 -25.18 2.05 -10.97
CA ASN A 70 -26.21 2.92 -10.39
C ASN A 70 -25.97 4.42 -10.59
N THR A 71 -24.91 4.84 -11.28
CA THR A 71 -24.65 6.26 -11.57
C THR A 71 -24.57 6.54 -13.07
N PRO A 72 -24.80 7.78 -13.54
CA PRO A 72 -24.56 8.13 -14.94
C PRO A 72 -23.10 7.90 -15.38
N PRO A 73 -22.82 7.46 -16.61
CA PRO A 73 -21.44 7.24 -17.09
C PRO A 73 -20.54 8.48 -17.04
N ALA A 74 -21.12 9.66 -17.16
CA ALA A 74 -20.42 10.94 -17.07
C ALA A 74 -20.19 11.43 -15.63
N SER A 75 -20.64 10.68 -14.61
CA SER A 75 -20.43 11.05 -13.21
C SER A 75 -18.94 11.09 -12.87
N ARG A 76 -18.59 12.12 -12.10
CA ARG A 76 -17.24 12.38 -11.63
C ARG A 76 -17.24 12.25 -10.11
N PHE A 77 -16.25 11.54 -9.59
CA PHE A 77 -16.16 11.19 -8.19
C PHE A 77 -14.94 11.81 -7.54
N PHE A 78 -15.14 12.37 -6.36
CA PHE A 78 -14.06 12.55 -5.41
C PHE A 78 -13.94 11.28 -4.57
N VAL A 79 -12.93 10.46 -4.85
CA VAL A 79 -12.58 9.30 -4.01
C VAL A 79 -11.76 9.83 -2.85
N VAL A 80 -12.27 9.70 -1.63
CA VAL A 80 -11.62 10.22 -0.43
C VAL A 80 -10.38 9.37 -0.14
N PRO A 81 -9.16 9.95 -0.20
CA PRO A 81 -7.95 9.20 0.04
C PRO A 81 -7.80 8.78 1.50
N GLU A 82 -7.28 7.59 1.74
CA GLU A 82 -6.99 7.08 3.09
C GLU A 82 -5.49 7.13 3.44
N ASP A 83 -4.64 6.97 2.42
CA ASP A 83 -3.18 6.88 2.55
C ASP A 83 -2.45 7.80 1.56
N GLY A 84 -1.12 7.78 1.57
CA GLY A 84 -0.33 8.43 0.53
C GLY A 84 -0.64 7.85 -0.86
N TRP A 85 -0.59 8.68 -1.91
CA TRP A 85 -0.99 8.26 -3.27
C TRP A 85 -0.29 7.02 -3.81
N PRO A 86 0.98 6.69 -3.47
CA PRO A 86 1.59 5.45 -3.95
C PRO A 86 0.96 4.19 -3.38
N ALA A 87 0.20 4.32 -2.29
CA ALA A 87 -0.41 3.24 -1.52
C ALA A 87 -1.95 3.24 -1.57
N ASP A 88 -2.57 4.27 -2.17
CA ASP A 88 -4.03 4.39 -2.22
C ASP A 88 -4.64 3.50 -3.32
N ARG A 89 -4.72 2.21 -3.01
CA ARG A 89 -5.31 1.18 -3.87
C ARG A 89 -6.77 1.47 -4.24
N VAL A 90 -7.53 2.14 -3.38
CA VAL A 90 -8.95 2.40 -3.66
C VAL A 90 -9.06 3.46 -4.75
N ALA A 91 -8.34 4.58 -4.61
CA ALA A 91 -8.29 5.61 -5.64
C ALA A 91 -7.65 5.11 -6.95
N GLU A 92 -6.66 4.20 -6.87
CA GLU A 92 -6.01 3.58 -8.03
C GLU A 92 -7.01 2.83 -8.92
N TRP A 93 -7.75 1.91 -8.31
CA TRP A 93 -8.58 0.94 -9.03
C TRP A 93 -9.97 1.46 -9.33
N PHE A 94 -10.41 2.53 -8.65
CA PHE A 94 -11.74 3.10 -8.82
C PHE A 94 -12.09 3.42 -10.28
N PRO A 95 -11.25 4.12 -11.08
CA PRO A 95 -11.60 4.45 -12.46
C PRO A 95 -11.85 3.21 -13.33
N VAL A 96 -11.15 2.10 -13.05
CA VAL A 96 -11.26 0.85 -13.81
C VAL A 96 -12.48 0.06 -13.38
N LEU A 97 -12.69 -0.11 -12.07
CA LEU A 97 -13.75 -0.98 -11.54
C LEU A 97 -15.11 -0.28 -11.47
N ALA A 98 -15.14 1.00 -11.09
CA ALA A 98 -16.36 1.79 -11.07
C ALA A 98 -16.72 2.35 -12.44
N ARG A 99 -15.78 2.36 -13.40
CA ARG A 99 -15.95 2.95 -14.74
C ARG A 99 -16.42 4.41 -14.67
N ARG A 100 -15.94 5.16 -13.68
CA ARG A 100 -16.23 6.59 -13.45
C ARG A 100 -14.93 7.35 -13.24
N MET A 101 -14.93 8.63 -13.61
CA MET A 101 -13.73 9.44 -13.42
C MET A 101 -13.52 9.74 -11.94
N SER A 102 -12.33 9.43 -11.42
CA SER A 102 -11.85 9.98 -10.16
C SER A 102 -11.10 11.29 -10.39
N VAL A 103 -11.51 12.35 -9.68
CA VAL A 103 -10.93 13.69 -9.84
C VAL A 103 -9.68 13.92 -9.01
N ALA A 104 -9.26 12.97 -8.16
CA ALA A 104 -8.12 13.12 -7.26
C ALA A 104 -7.01 12.04 -7.44
N THR A 105 -7.29 10.94 -8.15
CA THR A 105 -6.32 9.84 -8.35
C THR A 105 -5.04 10.33 -9.03
N VAL A 106 -3.86 10.00 -8.48
CA VAL A 106 -2.54 10.33 -9.07
C VAL A 106 -2.07 9.24 -10.03
N GLN A 107 -2.17 7.97 -9.64
CA GLN A 107 -1.66 6.84 -10.42
C GLN A 107 -2.31 6.76 -11.80
N GLY A 108 -1.51 6.36 -12.79
CA GLY A 108 -1.89 6.32 -14.21
C GLY A 108 -1.71 7.65 -14.93
N ARG A 109 -1.35 8.73 -14.23
CA ARG A 109 -1.11 10.06 -14.83
C ARG A 109 0.35 10.33 -15.17
N GLU A 110 1.26 9.44 -14.79
CA GLU A 110 2.71 9.50 -15.07
C GLU A 110 3.00 9.65 -16.56
N TRP A 111 2.11 9.07 -17.38
CA TRP A 111 2.27 8.99 -18.83
C TRP A 111 1.43 10.03 -19.58
N LEU A 112 0.66 10.86 -18.87
CA LEU A 112 -0.18 11.88 -19.48
C LEU A 112 0.63 13.16 -19.74
N PRO A 113 0.38 13.87 -20.87
CA PRO A 113 1.11 15.08 -21.22
C PRO A 113 0.83 16.24 -20.25
N ASN A 114 1.48 17.38 -20.45
CA ASN A 114 1.22 18.64 -19.74
C ASN A 114 1.46 18.58 -18.22
N GLY A 115 2.37 17.73 -17.77
CA GLY A 115 2.74 17.65 -16.35
C GLY A 115 1.59 17.16 -15.44
N ASN A 116 0.67 16.36 -15.98
CA ASN A 116 -0.49 15.86 -15.23
C ASN A 116 -0.06 15.16 -13.93
N PHE A 117 0.91 14.26 -13.99
CA PHE A 117 1.44 13.61 -12.78
C PHE A 117 1.90 14.63 -11.73
N ALA A 118 2.77 15.56 -12.10
CA ALA A 118 3.30 16.57 -11.18
C ALA A 118 2.18 17.42 -10.56
N ARG A 119 1.18 17.81 -11.37
CA ARG A 119 0.00 18.55 -10.91
C ARG A 119 -0.79 17.76 -9.87
N TYR A 120 -1.15 16.52 -10.18
CA TYR A 120 -1.99 15.71 -9.28
C TYR A 120 -1.23 15.25 -8.04
N ASN A 121 0.06 14.92 -8.16
CA ASN A 121 0.94 14.67 -7.02
C ASN A 121 0.98 15.88 -6.06
N ALA A 122 1.04 17.11 -6.58
CA ALA A 122 1.00 18.32 -5.75
C ALA A 122 -0.38 18.63 -5.14
N LEU A 123 -1.47 18.20 -5.78
CA LEU A 123 -2.84 18.38 -5.26
C LEU A 123 -3.23 17.31 -4.23
N TYR A 124 -2.64 16.11 -4.33
CA TYR A 124 -3.04 14.96 -3.53
C TYR A 124 -3.00 15.18 -2.01
N PRO A 125 -1.99 15.87 -1.41
CA PRO A 125 -2.02 16.17 0.03
C PRO A 125 -3.25 16.98 0.46
N LYS A 126 -3.79 17.83 -0.43
CA LYS A 126 -5.03 18.58 -0.16
C LYS A 126 -6.24 17.66 -0.19
N ALA A 127 -6.27 16.70 -1.13
CA ALA A 127 -7.34 15.71 -1.20
C ALA A 127 -7.36 14.82 0.05
N LEU A 128 -6.21 14.29 0.45
CA LEU A 128 -6.05 13.49 1.66
C LEU A 128 -6.48 14.26 2.92
N ALA A 129 -6.12 15.54 3.02
CA ALA A 129 -6.52 16.39 4.13
C ALA A 129 -8.05 16.58 4.25
N CYS A 130 -8.81 16.48 3.15
CA CYS A 130 -10.26 16.61 3.20
C CYS A 130 -10.93 15.45 3.92
N GLY A 131 -10.33 14.25 3.95
CA GLY A 131 -10.85 13.13 4.73
C GLY A 131 -11.01 13.47 6.22
N GLY A 132 -10.08 14.23 6.80
CA GLY A 132 -10.14 14.66 8.20
C GLY A 132 -10.97 15.92 8.48
N ARG A 133 -11.62 16.51 7.48
CA ARG A 133 -12.33 17.81 7.57
C ARG A 133 -13.82 17.63 7.26
N ASP A 134 -14.53 18.72 6.97
CA ASP A 134 -15.93 18.76 6.59
C ASP A 134 -16.12 18.97 5.07
N ALA A 135 -17.39 19.00 4.64
CA ALA A 135 -17.80 19.19 3.24
C ALA A 135 -17.24 20.48 2.62
N GLN A 136 -16.96 21.54 3.40
CA GLN A 136 -16.38 22.77 2.86
C GLN A 136 -14.98 22.57 2.27
N CYS A 137 -14.26 21.54 2.72
CA CYS A 137 -12.99 21.16 2.09
C CYS A 137 -13.20 20.68 0.66
N LEU A 138 -14.28 19.91 0.43
CA LEU A 138 -14.64 19.41 -0.89
C LEU A 138 -15.24 20.50 -1.77
N ASP A 139 -15.98 21.45 -1.21
CA ASP A 139 -16.45 22.63 -1.94
C ASP A 139 -15.26 23.41 -2.53
N LYS A 140 -14.25 23.70 -1.69
CA LYS A 140 -13.01 24.37 -2.13
C LYS A 140 -12.22 23.56 -3.16
N TRP A 141 -12.26 22.22 -3.09
CA TRP A 141 -11.67 21.38 -4.12
C TRP A 141 -12.38 21.58 -5.46
N SER A 142 -13.70 21.72 -5.44
CA SER A 142 -14.54 21.85 -6.64
C SER A 142 -14.57 23.26 -7.25
N ASP A 143 -13.93 24.26 -6.64
CA ASP A 143 -13.85 25.63 -7.15
C ASP A 143 -13.25 25.70 -8.57
N ALA A 144 -12.36 24.76 -8.90
CA ALA A 144 -11.80 24.62 -10.24
C ALA A 144 -12.72 23.73 -11.11
N PRO A 145 -13.23 24.21 -12.26
CA PRO A 145 -14.18 23.45 -13.10
C PRO A 145 -13.68 22.05 -13.49
N GLU A 146 -12.39 21.89 -13.73
CA GLU A 146 -11.76 20.61 -14.06
C GLU A 146 -11.64 19.65 -12.87
N MET A 147 -11.86 20.14 -11.65
CA MET A 147 -11.89 19.37 -10.40
C MET A 147 -13.31 19.13 -9.89
N ALA A 148 -14.32 19.73 -10.53
CA ALA A 148 -15.71 19.52 -10.18
C ALA A 148 -16.08 18.03 -10.22
N PHE A 149 -16.87 17.62 -9.24
CA PHE A 149 -17.37 16.25 -9.08
C PHE A 149 -18.84 16.33 -8.63
N SER A 150 -19.59 15.25 -8.86
CA SER A 150 -21.01 15.16 -8.47
C SER A 150 -21.24 14.17 -7.34
N HIS A 151 -20.26 13.32 -7.03
CA HIS A 151 -20.37 12.26 -6.05
C HIS A 151 -19.10 12.16 -5.22
N VAL A 152 -19.25 11.72 -3.97
CA VAL A 152 -18.14 11.44 -3.06
C VAL A 152 -18.14 9.94 -2.77
N PHE A 153 -16.98 9.29 -2.93
CA PHE A 153 -16.79 7.90 -2.55
C PHE A 153 -15.91 7.84 -1.30
N ILE A 154 -16.46 7.34 -0.20
CA ILE A 154 -15.74 7.18 1.07
C ILE A 154 -15.47 5.69 1.26
N PRO A 155 -14.19 5.25 1.18
CA PRO A 155 -13.84 3.86 1.42
C PRO A 155 -14.15 3.46 2.87
N LYS A 156 -14.39 2.16 3.11
CA LYS A 156 -14.53 1.63 4.47
C LYS A 156 -13.17 1.16 4.96
N SER A 157 -12.49 1.97 5.77
CA SER A 157 -11.25 1.54 6.42
C SER A 157 -11.48 0.43 7.46
N PRO A 158 -10.67 -0.65 7.46
CA PRO A 158 -10.63 -1.62 8.56
C PRO A 158 -10.21 -0.98 9.91
N ALA A 159 -9.40 0.09 9.87
CA ALA A 159 -8.92 0.83 11.04
C ALA A 159 -9.97 1.81 11.61
N GLY A 160 -11.16 1.89 11.00
CA GLY A 160 -12.38 2.45 11.61
C GLY A 160 -12.44 3.95 11.83
N ALA A 161 -11.39 4.73 11.51
CA ALA A 161 -11.33 6.15 11.85
C ALA A 161 -11.27 7.13 10.67
N CYS A 162 -10.97 6.68 9.44
CA CYS A 162 -11.04 7.62 8.32
C CYS A 162 -12.44 8.19 8.19
N CYS A 163 -12.43 9.51 8.17
CA CYS A 163 -13.42 10.31 7.49
C CYS A 163 -14.78 10.40 8.16
N ARG A 164 -14.84 10.12 9.48
CA ARG A 164 -16.00 10.42 10.32
C ARG A 164 -16.46 11.88 10.25
N PRO A 165 -15.58 12.90 10.41
CA PRO A 165 -16.00 14.29 10.31
C PRO A 165 -16.62 14.61 8.94
N LEU A 166 -15.97 14.16 7.87
CA LEU A 166 -16.41 14.38 6.50
C LEU A 166 -17.76 13.70 6.25
N SER A 167 -17.87 12.41 6.57
CA SER A 167 -19.10 11.63 6.40
C SER A 167 -20.27 12.21 7.21
N ALA A 168 -20.02 12.78 8.40
CA ALA A 168 -21.05 13.42 9.20
C ALA A 168 -21.55 14.73 8.56
N SER A 169 -20.66 15.49 7.90
CA SER A 169 -21.00 16.76 7.24
C SER A 169 -21.69 16.62 5.88
N LEU A 170 -21.68 15.43 5.29
CA LEU A 170 -22.28 15.13 3.97
C LEU A 170 -23.73 14.60 4.05
N ARG A 171 -24.27 14.43 5.27
CA ARG A 171 -25.64 13.96 5.53
C ARG A 171 -26.56 15.15 5.80
#